data_AF-A0A967LMU1-F1
#
_entry.id   AF-A0A967LMU1-F1
#
_cell.length_a   1.000
_cell.length_b   1.000
_cell.length_c   1.000
_cell.angle_alpha   90.00
_cell.angle_beta   90.00
_cell.angle_gamma   90.00
#
_symmetry.space_group_name_H-M   'P 1'
#
loop_
_entity.id
_entity.type
_entity.pdbx_description
1 polymer ?
#
loop_
_entity_poly.entity_id
_entity_poly.type
_entity_poly.pdbx_seq_one_letter_code
_entity_poly.pdbx_strand_id
1 'polypeptide(L)' 'ERPGAESALLSLADVRSEVERSHVRRVLEGTGGNKSEAARVLQISRPTLNRIIQDHRLLVP' A
#
# COMPACT_ATOMS: atom_id res chain seq x y z
N GLU A 1 0.66 5.92 38.09
CA GLU A 1 0.90 4.76 37.22
C GLU A 1 0.90 5.25 35.78
N ARG A 2 1.99 5.06 35.05
CA ARG A 2 2.05 5.42 33.62
C ARG A 2 1.72 4.14 32.86
N PRO A 3 0.61 4.03 32.09
CA PRO A 3 0.45 2.94 31.15
C PRO A 3 1.44 3.20 29.99
N GLY A 4 2.69 2.85 30.22
CA GLY A 4 3.76 2.87 29.25
C GLY A 4 3.96 1.47 28.69
N ALA A 5 4.19 1.41 27.39
CA ALA A 5 4.95 0.37 26.71
C ALA A 5 4.28 -0.96 26.34
N GLU A 6 2.96 -1.12 26.38
CA GLU A 6 2.27 -2.03 25.44
C GLU A 6 2.15 -1.37 24.06
N SER A 7 3.24 -0.78 23.58
CA SER A 7 3.31 -0.18 22.25
C SER A 7 2.89 -1.25 21.25
N ALA A 8 1.67 -1.12 20.74
CA ALA A 8 0.98 -2.02 19.84
C ALA A 8 1.97 -2.85 19.03
N LEU A 9 2.17 -4.12 19.42
CA LEU A 9 2.99 -5.04 18.67
C LEU A 9 2.25 -5.32 17.36
N LEU A 10 2.51 -4.48 16.37
CA LEU A 10 2.02 -4.68 15.01
C LEU A 10 2.56 -6.04 14.55
N SER A 11 1.65 -6.89 14.10
CA SER A 11 2.07 -8.17 13.54
C SER A 11 2.87 -7.90 12.25
N LEU A 12 3.72 -8.86 11.86
CA LEU A 12 4.41 -8.77 10.56
C LEU A 12 3.41 -8.61 9.39
N ALA A 13 2.19 -9.13 9.54
CA ALA A 13 1.12 -8.94 8.57
C ALA A 13 0.67 -7.48 8.49
N ASP A 14 0.51 -6.81 9.64
CA ASP A 14 0.12 -5.39 9.69
C ASP A 14 1.21 -4.49 9.12
N VAL A 15 2.47 -4.73 9.49
CA VAL A 15 3.62 -3.96 8.95
C VAL A 15 3.74 -4.14 7.44
N ARG A 16 3.60 -5.38 6.95
CA ARG A 16 3.62 -5.65 5.50
C ARG A 16 2.48 -4.92 4.79
N SER A 17 1.27 -4.99 5.33
CA SER A 17 0.07 -4.35 4.78
C SER A 17 0.26 -2.83 4.65
N GLU A 18 0.76 -2.19 5.70
CA GLU A 18 1.00 -0.74 5.71
C GLU A 18 2.09 -0.32 4.71
N VAL A 19 3.20 -1.08 4.65
CA VAL A 19 4.28 -0.81 3.70
C VAL A 19 3.81 -1.00 2.25
N GLU A 20 3.08 -2.08 1.98
CA GLU A 20 2.51 -2.37 0.65
C GLU A 20 1.57 -1.23 0.20
N ARG A 21 0.63 -0.85 1.08
CA ARG A 21 -0.31 0.25 0.85
C ARG A 21 0.41 1.57 0.56
N SER A 22 1.37 1.94 1.42
CA SER A 22 2.11 3.20 1.30
C SER A 22 2.95 3.24 0.01
N HIS A 23 3.59 2.12 -0.34
CA HIS A 23 4.39 2.03 -1.55
C HIS A 23 3.53 2.16 -2.81
N VAL A 24 2.41 1.44 -2.88
CA VAL A 24 1.50 1.47 -4.03
C VAL A 24 0.91 2.86 -4.21
N ARG A 25 0.51 3.54 -3.12
CA ARG A 25 0.02 4.92 -3.17
C ARG A 25 1.05 5.88 -3.77
N ARG A 26 2.31 5.82 -3.30
CA ARG A 26 3.39 6.69 -3.81
C ARG A 26 3.63 6.48 -5.30
N VAL A 27 3.58 5.24 -5.78
CA VAL A 27 3.74 4.96 -7.20
C VAL A 27 2.55 5.51 -7.99
N LEU A 28 1.31 5.31 -7.52
CA LEU A 28 0.12 5.86 -8.18
C LEU A 28 0.15 7.39 -8.26
N GLU A 29 0.62 8.07 -7.21
CA GLU A 29 0.83 9.52 -7.21
C GLU A 29 1.93 9.92 -8.19
N GLY A 30 3.06 9.22 -8.18
CA GLY A 30 4.18 9.47 -9.09
C GLY A 30 3.86 9.23 -10.57
N THR A 31 2.92 8.34 -10.88
CA THR A 31 2.45 8.10 -12.26
C THR A 31 1.19 8.88 -12.64
N GLY A 32 0.69 9.76 -11.76
CA GLY A 32 -0.53 10.55 -12.00
C GLY A 32 -1.77 9.68 -12.23
N GLY A 33 -1.90 8.57 -11.50
CA GLY A 33 -3.03 7.66 -11.59
C GLY A 33 -2.97 6.66 -12.75
N ASN A 34 -1.92 6.70 -13.59
CA ASN A 34 -1.77 5.74 -14.67
C ASN A 34 -1.48 4.34 -14.13
N LYS A 35 -2.52 3.51 -14.07
CA LYS A 35 -2.46 2.13 -13.54
C LYS A 35 -1.55 1.22 -14.35
N SER A 36 -1.41 1.43 -15.65
CA SER A 36 -0.52 0.60 -16.49
C SER A 36 0.94 0.90 -16.16
N GLU A 37 1.28 2.18 -16.06
CA GLU A 37 2.63 2.61 -15.70
C GLU A 37 2.96 2.26 -14.24
N ALA A 38 2.01 2.46 -13.32
CA ALA A 38 2.18 2.07 -11.93
C ALA A 38 2.42 0.57 -11.77
N ALA A 39 1.69 -0.28 -12.51
CA ALA A 39 1.90 -1.71 -12.50
C ALA A 39 3.29 -2.10 -13.04
N ARG A 40 3.76 -1.39 -14.08
CA ARG A 40 5.11 -1.56 -14.63
C ARG A 40 6.19 -1.20 -13.62
N VAL A 41 6.05 -0.06 -12.94
CA VAL A 41 6.98 0.40 -11.91
C VAL A 41 7.01 -0.56 -10.71
N LEU A 42 5.84 -1.04 -10.28
CA LEU A 42 5.70 -2.03 -9.21
C LEU A 42 6.07 -3.46 -9.62
N GLN A 43 6.39 -3.70 -10.90
CA GLN A 43 6.71 -5.01 -11.47
C GLN A 43 5.64 -6.08 -11.21
N ILE A 44 4.37 -5.68 -11.23
CA ILE A 44 3.21 -6.57 -11.07
C ILE A 44 2.28 -6.48 -12.26
N SER A 45 1.37 -7.44 -12.37
CA SER A 45 0.32 -7.37 -13.37
C SER A 45 -0.68 -6.25 -13.04
N ARG A 46 -1.28 -5.63 -14.06
CA ARG A 46 -2.40 -4.68 -13.88
C ARG A 46 -3.56 -5.25 -13.05
N PRO A 47 -4.03 -6.51 -13.24
CA PRO A 47 -5.09 -7.04 -12.38
C PRO A 47 -4.64 -7.20 -10.92
N THR A 48 -3.38 -7.55 -10.65
CA THR A 48 -2.83 -7.56 -9.28
C THR A 48 -2.88 -6.16 -8.67
N LEU A 49 -2.43 -5.13 -9.38
CA LEU A 49 -2.50 -3.76 -8.90
C LEU A 49 -3.94 -3.33 -8.61
N ASN A 50 -4.89 -3.64 -9.50
CA ASN A 50 -6.30 -3.34 -9.28
C ASN A 50 -6.84 -3.99 -8.02
N ARG A 51 -6.46 -5.25 -7.75
CA ARG A 51 -6.86 -5.95 -6.52
C ARG A 51 -6.29 -5.28 -5.28
N ILE A 52 -5.01 -4.91 -5.28
CA ILE A 52 -4.37 -4.18 -4.17
C ILE A 52 -5.08 -2.84 -3.92
N ILE A 53 -5.42 -2.10 -4.97
CA ILE A 53 -6.15 -0.83 -4.84
C ILE A 53 -7.51 -1.05 -4.18
N GLN A 54 -8.22 -2.13 -4.52
CA GLN A 54 -9.51 -2.47 -3.93
C GLN A 54 -9.37 -2.93 -2.47
N ASP A 55 -8.47 -3.88 -2.21
CA ASP A 55 -8.22 -4.48 -0.90
C ASP A 55 -7.81 -3.41 0.13
N HIS A 56 -6.97 -2.46 -0.28
CA HIS A 56 -6.48 -1.37 0.57
C HIS A 56 -7.25 -0.06 0.43
N ARG A 57 -8.33 -0.06 -0.37
CA ARG A 57 -9.18 1.12 -0.67
C ARG A 57 -8.36 2.38 -1.02
N LEU A 58 -7.36 2.21 -1.89
CA LEU A 58 -6.48 3.29 -2.32
C LEU A 58 -7.21 4.26 -3.25
N LEU A 59 -7.01 5.55 -3.04
CA LEU A 59 -7.45 6.57 -3.97
C LEU A 59 -6.46 6.65 -5.13
N VAL A 60 -7.00 6.68 -6.34
CA VAL A 60 -6.22 6.88 -7.55
C VAL A 60 -6.39 8.36 -7.92
N PRO A 61 -5.30 9.15 -7.93
CA PRO A 61 -5.35 10.55 -8.35
C PRO A 61 -5.67 10.71 -9.84
#